data_AF-A0A5M5C5G3-F1
#
_entry.id   AF-A0A5M5C5G3-F1
#
_cell.length_a   1.000
_cell.length_b   1.000
_cell.length_c   1.000
_cell.angle_alpha   90.00
_cell.angle_beta   90.00
_cell.angle_gamma   90.00
#
_symmetry.space_group_name_H-M   'P 1'
#
loop_
_entity.id
_entity.type
_entity.pdbx_description
1 polymer ?
#
loop_
_entity_poly.entity_id
_entity_poly.type
_entity_poly.pdbx_seq_one_letter_code
_entity_poly.pdbx_strand_id
1 'polypeptide(L)'
;MQAQTVVHPSIKTKTTFAIVVDQKSYDEAKSEIDAYRTSIEKEGLGTYLLIDDWKRPEPIREQLVKLHENEKTPLEGCVFIGDIPIPMIRDAHHLSSAFKRSPKANWQKSSVPSDRYYDDFGLKFDYIKQDSLIPDYHYMTLRADSKQYISPDIYSARIRPLHLEGENRYQMLRDYLKKAVAEKAKQNAFDQLTMARGHGYNSEDPLAWSGEQIALREQLPQIFKSGNTVKFYDFNMRYPMKPLYLNEIQREGLDVMLFHHHGGPTMQYINGYENGSGINLSIENAKIFLRSKVPSYAKKHGREAAIKEYAKQYGVPESWCAEAFDEEKIKSDSIVNRNMDIYTEDIRLLTPNARF
;
A
#
# COMPACT_ATOMS: atom_id res chain seq x y z
N MET A 1 -4.78 35.52 -3.09
CA MET A 1 -5.38 34.28 -3.63
C MET A 1 -4.93 34.20 -5.08
N GLN A 2 -4.04 33.26 -5.41
CA GLN A 2 -3.81 32.92 -6.82
C GLN A 2 -5.04 32.15 -7.30
N ALA A 3 -5.47 32.44 -8.54
CA ALA A 3 -6.55 31.70 -9.17
C ALA A 3 -6.02 30.35 -9.67
N GLN A 4 -6.89 29.34 -9.66
CA GLN A 4 -6.62 28.04 -10.28
C GLN A 4 -6.05 28.22 -11.69
N THR A 5 -4.94 27.55 -11.98
CA THR A 5 -4.38 27.48 -13.33
C THR A 5 -4.79 26.18 -14.00
N VAL A 6 -5.40 26.28 -15.18
CA VAL A 6 -5.81 25.13 -16.00
C VAL A 6 -5.06 25.18 -17.32
N VAL A 7 -4.19 24.20 -17.56
CA VAL A 7 -3.55 24.00 -18.87
C VAL A 7 -4.35 22.94 -19.63
N HIS A 8 -4.82 23.32 -20.82
CA HIS A 8 -5.59 22.43 -21.68
C HIS A 8 -4.68 21.42 -22.42
N PRO A 9 -5.23 20.25 -22.81
CA PRO A 9 -4.53 19.29 -23.66
C PRO A 9 -3.93 19.94 -24.91
N SER A 10 -2.72 19.53 -25.31
CA SER A 10 -2.09 20.02 -26.54
C SER A 10 -2.58 19.27 -27.79
N ILE A 11 -3.20 18.10 -27.58
CA ILE A 11 -3.75 17.23 -28.62
C ILE A 11 -5.26 17.05 -28.42
N LYS A 12 -5.97 16.72 -29.50
CA LYS A 12 -7.39 16.35 -29.46
C LYS A 12 -7.52 14.83 -29.46
N THR A 13 -8.24 14.29 -28.49
CA THR A 13 -8.38 12.86 -28.26
C THR A 13 -9.83 12.53 -27.94
N LYS A 14 -10.23 11.25 -28.04
CA LYS A 14 -11.62 10.83 -27.77
C LYS A 14 -12.01 11.02 -26.31
N THR A 15 -11.06 10.81 -25.41
CA THR A 15 -11.16 10.97 -23.97
C THR A 15 -9.97 11.79 -23.48
N THR A 16 -10.03 12.25 -22.24
CA THR A 16 -8.97 13.07 -21.65
C THR A 16 -8.55 12.55 -20.28
N PHE A 17 -7.36 12.98 -19.86
CA PHE A 17 -6.78 12.68 -18.56
C PHE A 17 -6.49 13.97 -17.80
N ALA A 18 -6.42 13.92 -16.47
CA ALA A 18 -6.09 15.09 -15.64
C ALA A 18 -4.92 14.80 -14.70
N ILE A 19 -3.93 15.70 -14.70
CA ILE A 19 -2.94 15.81 -13.64
C ILE A 19 -3.41 16.91 -12.68
N VAL A 20 -3.70 16.55 -11.44
CA VAL A 20 -4.04 17.49 -10.37
C VAL A 20 -2.82 17.64 -9.47
N VAL A 21 -2.30 18.85 -9.34
CA VAL A 21 -1.08 19.10 -8.56
C VAL A 21 -1.24 20.34 -7.68
N ASP A 22 -0.66 20.30 -6.48
CA ASP A 22 -0.58 21.49 -5.63
C ASP A 22 0.48 22.48 -6.15
N GLN A 23 0.24 23.78 -5.93
CA GLN A 23 1.11 24.85 -6.44
C GLN A 23 2.58 24.65 -6.04
N LYS A 24 2.84 24.21 -4.79
CA LYS A 24 4.20 24.09 -4.29
C LYS A 24 4.94 22.92 -4.95
N SER A 25 4.28 21.76 -5.11
CA SER A 25 4.86 20.62 -5.84
C SER A 25 5.09 20.95 -7.31
N TYR A 26 4.20 21.73 -7.93
CA TYR A 26 4.40 22.19 -9.29
C TYR A 26 5.62 23.12 -9.41
N ASP A 27 5.76 24.10 -8.52
CA ASP A 27 6.90 25.03 -8.55
C ASP A 27 8.24 24.29 -8.38
N GLU A 28 8.27 23.24 -7.55
CA GLU A 28 9.49 22.47 -7.24
C GLU A 28 9.85 21.39 -8.28
N ALA A 29 8.88 20.93 -9.07
CA ALA A 29 9.04 19.82 -10.02
C ALA A 29 8.43 20.11 -11.41
N LYS A 30 8.32 21.38 -11.78
CA LYS A 30 7.63 21.84 -12.99
C LYS A 30 8.09 21.08 -14.25
N SER A 31 9.40 21.06 -14.50
CA SER A 31 9.96 20.43 -15.70
C SER A 31 9.63 18.93 -15.77
N GLU A 32 9.67 18.23 -14.64
CA GLU A 32 9.35 16.81 -14.55
C GLU A 32 7.86 16.54 -14.71
N ILE A 33 6.98 17.38 -14.15
CA ILE A 33 5.52 17.29 -14.30
C ILE A 33 5.12 17.58 -15.76
N ASP A 34 5.69 18.61 -16.38
CA ASP A 34 5.45 18.95 -17.78
C ASP A 34 5.95 17.84 -18.73
N ALA A 35 7.10 17.23 -18.43
CA ALA A 35 7.61 16.08 -19.17
C ALA A 35 6.71 14.85 -19.01
N TYR A 36 6.22 14.59 -17.79
CA TYR A 36 5.27 13.51 -17.52
C TYR A 36 3.96 13.69 -18.28
N ARG A 37 3.37 14.89 -18.24
CA ARG A 37 2.21 15.26 -19.07
C ARG A 37 2.47 15.01 -20.55
N THR A 38 3.59 15.49 -21.07
CA THR A 38 3.97 15.34 -22.48
C THR A 38 4.11 13.86 -22.85
N SER A 39 4.61 13.03 -21.94
CA SER A 39 4.75 11.58 -22.17
C SER A 39 3.40 10.88 -22.30
N ILE A 40 2.37 11.32 -21.58
CA ILE A 40 1.00 10.80 -21.70
C ILE A 40 0.39 11.24 -23.04
N GLU A 41 0.54 12.52 -23.41
CA GLU A 41 0.00 13.01 -24.68
C GLU A 41 0.66 12.34 -25.90
N LYS A 42 1.94 11.96 -25.81
CA LYS A 42 2.62 11.18 -26.87
C LYS A 42 1.98 9.81 -27.15
N GLU A 43 1.28 9.22 -26.18
CA GLU A 43 0.53 7.98 -26.36
C GLU A 43 -0.91 8.20 -26.86
N GLY A 44 -1.28 9.45 -27.14
CA GLY A 44 -2.58 9.78 -27.71
C GLY A 44 -3.67 9.99 -26.66
N LEU A 45 -3.32 10.39 -25.44
CA LEU A 45 -4.28 10.77 -24.38
C LEU A 45 -4.12 12.24 -23.99
N GLY A 46 -5.06 13.08 -24.41
CA GLY A 46 -5.04 14.52 -24.17
C GLY A 46 -5.12 14.82 -22.67
N THR A 47 -4.16 15.59 -22.15
CA THR A 47 -3.98 15.69 -20.70
C THR A 47 -4.10 17.13 -20.20
N TYR A 48 -5.07 17.36 -19.30
CA TYR A 48 -5.20 18.58 -18.52
C TYR A 48 -4.15 18.62 -17.41
N LEU A 49 -3.66 19.83 -17.09
CA LEU A 49 -2.88 20.08 -15.88
C LEU A 49 -3.62 21.12 -15.03
N LEU A 50 -4.09 20.69 -13.86
CA LEU A 50 -4.87 21.48 -12.90
C LEU A 50 -3.96 21.83 -11.72
N ILE A 51 -3.59 23.11 -11.61
CA ILE A 51 -2.65 23.61 -10.61
C ILE A 51 -3.39 24.59 -9.71
N ASP A 52 -3.35 24.35 -8.41
CA ASP A 52 -3.90 25.27 -7.41
C ASP A 52 -3.27 25.04 -6.03
N ASP A 53 -3.50 25.94 -5.09
CA ASP A 53 -3.24 25.71 -3.68
C ASP A 53 -4.46 25.00 -3.04
N TRP A 54 -4.59 23.70 -3.31
CA TRP A 54 -5.74 22.89 -2.95
C TRP A 54 -5.96 22.77 -1.43
N LYS A 55 -6.78 23.66 -0.86
CA LYS A 55 -7.09 23.66 0.59
C LYS A 55 -8.18 22.67 1.00
N ARG A 56 -9.00 22.20 0.06
CA ARG A 56 -10.12 21.28 0.34
C ARG A 56 -10.29 20.27 -0.79
N PRO A 57 -10.85 19.07 -0.50
CA PRO A 57 -11.16 18.07 -1.52
C PRO A 57 -12.21 18.51 -2.55
N GLU A 58 -13.24 19.25 -2.12
CA GLU A 58 -14.41 19.60 -2.94
C GLU A 58 -14.07 20.25 -4.28
N PRO A 59 -13.27 21.34 -4.35
CA PRO A 59 -12.97 22.00 -5.62
C PRO A 59 -12.30 21.09 -6.65
N ILE A 60 -11.49 20.12 -6.20
CA ILE A 60 -10.87 19.12 -7.09
C ILE A 60 -11.98 18.23 -7.67
N ARG A 61 -12.86 17.70 -6.81
CA ARG A 61 -13.94 16.81 -7.23
C ARG A 61 -14.88 17.49 -8.22
N GLU A 62 -15.27 18.73 -7.97
CA GLU A 62 -16.12 19.52 -8.87
C GLU A 62 -15.50 19.68 -10.26
N GLN A 63 -14.20 19.95 -10.32
CA GLN A 63 -13.47 20.05 -11.59
C GLN A 63 -13.41 18.71 -12.33
N LEU A 64 -13.15 17.60 -11.62
CA LEU A 64 -13.13 16.27 -12.22
C LEU A 64 -14.51 15.88 -12.78
N VAL A 65 -15.59 16.12 -12.03
CA VAL A 65 -16.97 15.90 -12.50
C VAL A 65 -17.25 16.71 -13.76
N LYS A 66 -16.94 18.01 -13.74
CA LYS A 66 -17.16 18.90 -14.89
C LYS A 66 -16.41 18.44 -16.14
N LEU A 67 -15.17 17.97 -15.99
CA LEU A 67 -14.38 17.45 -17.11
C LEU A 67 -14.93 16.10 -17.61
N HIS A 68 -15.42 15.25 -16.71
CA HIS A 68 -16.05 13.98 -17.06
C HIS A 68 -17.37 14.17 -17.82
N GLU A 69 -18.18 15.16 -17.45
CA GLU A 69 -19.46 15.49 -18.11
C GLU A 69 -19.30 16.11 -19.51
N ASN A 70 -18.07 16.34 -19.99
CA ASN A 70 -17.84 16.82 -21.34
C ASN A 70 -18.22 15.75 -22.38
N GLU A 71 -19.34 15.96 -23.07
CA GLU A 71 -19.90 15.01 -24.06
C GLU A 71 -18.95 14.69 -25.23
N LYS A 72 -18.04 15.60 -25.59
CA LYS A 72 -17.16 15.42 -26.76
C LYS A 72 -15.88 14.68 -26.43
N THR A 73 -15.29 15.01 -25.27
CA THR A 73 -13.99 14.51 -24.85
C THR A 73 -13.99 14.31 -23.33
N PRO A 74 -14.76 13.34 -22.82
CA PRO A 74 -14.93 13.16 -21.38
C PRO A 74 -13.61 12.76 -20.71
N LEU A 75 -13.46 13.14 -19.45
CA LEU A 75 -12.38 12.68 -18.59
C LEU A 75 -12.54 11.16 -18.31
N GLU A 76 -11.50 10.37 -18.58
CA GLU A 76 -11.47 8.93 -18.28
C GLU A 76 -10.64 8.59 -17.04
N GLY A 77 -9.72 9.47 -16.63
CA GLY A 77 -8.84 9.22 -15.50
C GLY A 77 -8.10 10.44 -14.98
N CYS A 78 -7.50 10.30 -13.79
CA CYS A 78 -6.66 11.34 -13.22
C CYS A 78 -5.49 10.80 -12.39
N VAL A 79 -4.53 11.67 -12.11
CA VAL A 79 -3.47 11.45 -11.12
C VAL A 79 -3.31 12.66 -10.22
N PHE A 80 -3.23 12.42 -8.91
CA PHE A 80 -2.96 13.41 -7.88
C PHE A 80 -1.45 13.46 -7.61
N ILE A 81 -0.81 14.61 -7.80
CA ILE A 81 0.63 14.77 -7.59
C ILE A 81 0.86 15.74 -6.43
N GLY A 82 1.67 15.31 -5.46
CA GLY A 82 2.07 16.14 -4.31
C GLY A 82 1.11 16.06 -3.12
N ASP A 83 0.98 17.18 -2.41
CA ASP A 83 0.22 17.33 -1.17
C ASP A 83 -1.26 17.62 -1.46
N ILE A 84 -1.89 16.77 -2.28
CA ILE A 84 -3.32 16.84 -2.52
C ILE A 84 -4.08 16.38 -1.26
N PRO A 85 -5.13 17.11 -0.82
CA PRO A 85 -5.96 16.72 0.32
C PRO A 85 -6.36 15.24 0.33
N ILE A 86 -6.44 14.65 1.52
CA ILE A 86 -6.79 13.25 1.75
C ILE A 86 -8.19 13.18 2.38
N PRO A 87 -9.21 12.72 1.63
CA PRO A 87 -10.52 12.40 2.16
C PRO A 87 -10.44 11.26 3.18
N MET A 88 -10.74 11.57 4.44
CA MET A 88 -10.83 10.63 5.56
C MET A 88 -12.29 10.28 5.81
N ILE A 89 -12.75 9.20 5.18
CA ILE A 89 -14.17 8.86 5.07
C ILE A 89 -14.64 8.07 6.32
N ARG A 90 -15.69 8.57 6.95
CA ARG A 90 -16.43 7.92 8.04
C ARG A 90 -17.64 7.18 7.50
N ASP A 91 -18.10 6.19 8.25
CA ASP A 91 -19.29 5.39 7.95
C ASP A 91 -19.23 4.54 6.64
N ALA A 92 -18.09 4.53 5.96
CA ALA A 92 -17.80 3.69 4.79
C ALA A 92 -17.07 2.37 5.12
N HIS A 93 -16.98 1.97 6.40
CA HIS A 93 -16.22 0.78 6.82
C HIS A 93 -16.72 -0.52 6.18
N HIS A 94 -18.01 -0.59 5.88
CA HIS A 94 -18.64 -1.74 5.22
C HIS A 94 -18.17 -1.90 3.76
N LEU A 95 -17.64 -0.84 3.13
CA LEU A 95 -17.03 -0.88 1.80
C LEU A 95 -15.58 -1.38 1.83
N SER A 96 -15.04 -1.68 3.02
CA SER A 96 -13.69 -2.24 3.18
C SER A 96 -13.76 -3.75 3.48
N SER A 97 -12.78 -4.49 2.96
CA SER A 97 -12.65 -5.92 3.21
C SER A 97 -12.29 -6.22 4.67
N ALA A 98 -11.21 -5.62 5.19
CA ALA A 98 -10.62 -5.97 6.48
C ALA A 98 -10.70 -4.88 7.57
N PHE A 99 -11.07 -3.64 7.24
CA PHE A 99 -11.02 -2.53 8.20
C PHE A 99 -12.29 -2.47 9.08
N LYS A 100 -12.22 -3.06 10.27
CA LYS A 100 -13.37 -3.21 11.20
C LYS A 100 -13.23 -2.38 12.48
N ARG A 101 -12.57 -1.21 12.42
CA ARG A 101 -12.36 -0.38 13.62
C ARG A 101 -13.66 0.31 14.07
N SER A 102 -13.86 0.42 15.37
CA SER A 102 -15.01 1.15 15.93
C SER A 102 -14.96 2.64 15.56
N PRO A 103 -16.07 3.24 15.10
CA PRO A 103 -16.17 4.67 14.85
C PRO A 103 -15.94 5.55 16.09
N LYS A 104 -16.05 4.98 17.30
CA LYS A 104 -15.78 5.69 18.57
C LYS A 104 -14.29 5.93 18.82
N ALA A 105 -13.40 5.24 18.11
CA ALA A 105 -11.97 5.45 18.23
C ALA A 105 -11.54 6.77 17.58
N ASN A 106 -10.35 7.24 17.96
CA ASN A 106 -9.67 8.39 17.37
C ASN A 106 -9.78 8.39 15.82
N TRP A 107 -10.10 9.55 15.23
CA TRP A 107 -10.52 9.65 13.83
C TRP A 107 -9.40 9.34 12.84
N GLN A 108 -8.15 9.72 13.14
CA GLN A 108 -6.99 9.35 12.33
C GLN A 108 -6.83 7.83 12.21
N LYS A 109 -7.35 7.10 13.19
CA LYS A 109 -7.25 5.66 13.31
C LYS A 109 -8.51 4.91 12.87
N SER A 110 -9.66 5.57 12.81
CA SER A 110 -10.99 4.99 12.57
C SER A 110 -11.69 5.51 11.32
N SER A 111 -11.07 6.38 10.54
CA SER A 111 -11.57 6.81 9.23
C SER A 111 -10.84 6.07 8.11
N VAL A 112 -11.49 5.89 6.97
CA VAL A 112 -10.93 5.24 5.78
C VAL A 112 -10.35 6.31 4.85
N PRO A 113 -9.01 6.46 4.71
CA PRO A 113 -8.44 7.33 3.70
C PRO A 113 -8.77 6.77 2.31
N SER A 114 -9.36 7.56 1.42
CA SER A 114 -9.76 7.04 0.11
C SER A 114 -9.93 8.10 -0.97
N ASP A 115 -9.27 7.88 -2.10
CA ASP A 115 -9.48 8.65 -3.32
C ASP A 115 -10.80 8.28 -4.05
N ARG A 116 -11.60 7.33 -3.52
CA ARG A 116 -12.98 7.08 -3.99
C ARG A 116 -13.88 8.30 -3.87
N TYR A 117 -13.54 9.24 -3.00
CA TYR A 117 -14.20 10.55 -3.00
C TYR A 117 -14.01 11.29 -4.32
N TYR A 118 -12.82 11.21 -4.94
CA TYR A 118 -12.51 11.92 -6.17
C TYR A 118 -12.91 11.18 -7.44
N ASP A 119 -12.98 9.83 -7.41
CA ASP A 119 -13.14 9.03 -8.63
C ASP A 119 -14.48 8.29 -8.77
N ASP A 120 -15.30 8.22 -7.71
CA ASP A 120 -16.68 7.71 -7.75
C ASP A 120 -17.64 8.87 -7.49
N PHE A 121 -18.13 9.47 -8.57
CA PHE A 121 -19.02 10.63 -8.55
C PHE A 121 -20.41 10.27 -8.03
N GLY A 122 -20.77 8.98 -8.09
CA GLY A 122 -22.02 8.46 -7.53
C GLY A 122 -22.07 8.43 -6.00
N LEU A 123 -20.93 8.48 -5.32
CA LEU A 123 -20.89 8.52 -3.85
C LEU A 123 -21.21 9.91 -3.29
N LYS A 124 -22.04 9.98 -2.26
CA LYS A 124 -22.45 11.23 -1.62
C LYS A 124 -21.88 11.34 -0.22
N PHE A 125 -21.31 12.50 0.09
CA PHE A 125 -20.61 12.75 1.36
C PHE A 125 -21.01 14.10 1.94
N ASP A 126 -21.03 14.18 3.27
CA ASP A 126 -21.10 15.46 3.99
C ASP A 126 -19.73 15.76 4.62
N TYR A 127 -19.20 16.96 4.35
CA TYR A 127 -17.95 17.41 4.96
C TYR A 127 -18.12 17.68 6.45
N ILE A 128 -17.16 17.25 7.26
CA ILE A 128 -17.19 17.44 8.71
C ILE A 128 -16.19 18.51 9.14
N LYS A 129 -14.89 18.25 8.95
CA LYS A 129 -13.81 19.19 9.34
C LYS A 129 -12.46 18.78 8.77
N GLN A 130 -11.51 19.72 8.76
CA GLN A 130 -10.10 19.42 8.57
C GLN A 130 -9.50 18.90 9.88
N ASP A 131 -8.52 18.02 9.81
CA ASP A 131 -7.76 17.56 10.96
C ASP A 131 -6.85 18.68 11.48
N SER A 132 -6.80 18.86 12.79
CA SER A 132 -6.02 19.92 13.42
C SER A 132 -4.53 19.59 13.59
N LEU A 133 -4.16 18.31 13.49
CA LEU A 133 -2.78 17.83 13.67
C LEU A 133 -2.13 17.46 12.33
N ILE A 134 -2.92 16.92 11.40
CA ILE A 134 -2.47 16.53 10.06
C ILE A 134 -3.31 17.31 9.03
N PRO A 135 -2.92 18.54 8.67
CA PRO A 135 -3.77 19.42 7.85
C PRO A 135 -4.26 18.82 6.54
N ASP A 136 -3.52 17.88 5.94
CA ASP A 136 -3.93 17.19 4.71
C ASP A 136 -5.17 16.30 4.89
N TYR A 137 -5.53 15.93 6.12
CA TYR A 137 -6.66 15.05 6.40
C TYR A 137 -7.95 15.85 6.50
N HIS A 138 -8.92 15.47 5.66
CA HIS A 138 -10.24 16.09 5.62
C HIS A 138 -11.32 15.06 5.91
N TYR A 139 -11.97 15.20 7.05
CA TYR A 139 -13.00 14.28 7.49
C TYR A 139 -14.34 14.58 6.86
N MET A 140 -14.99 13.51 6.41
CA MET A 140 -16.33 13.53 5.83
C MET A 140 -17.05 12.22 6.18
N THR A 141 -18.37 12.22 6.15
CA THR A 141 -19.17 11.00 6.35
C THR A 141 -19.83 10.58 5.04
N LEU A 142 -19.84 9.27 4.77
CA LEU A 142 -20.63 8.69 3.69
C LEU A 142 -22.12 8.79 4.06
N ARG A 143 -22.90 9.44 3.21
CA ARG A 143 -24.34 9.63 3.48
C ARG A 143 -25.09 8.31 3.35
N ALA A 144 -26.14 8.15 4.15
CA ALA A 144 -27.00 6.98 4.10
C ALA A 144 -27.75 6.82 2.76
N ASP A 145 -27.98 7.92 2.04
CA ASP A 145 -28.60 7.95 0.70
C ASP A 145 -27.58 7.88 -0.45
N SER A 146 -26.30 7.60 -0.14
CA SER A 146 -25.26 7.29 -1.12
C SER A 146 -25.40 5.86 -1.62
N LYS A 147 -24.78 5.55 -2.78
CA LYS A 147 -24.49 4.16 -3.16
C LYS A 147 -23.74 3.47 -2.01
N GLN A 148 -24.11 2.21 -1.74
CA GLN A 148 -23.49 1.34 -0.72
C GLN A 148 -22.58 0.28 -1.38
N TYR A 149 -22.04 0.62 -2.54
CA TYR A 149 -21.03 -0.14 -3.29
C TYR A 149 -20.14 0.86 -4.02
N ILE A 150 -18.94 0.41 -4.38
CA ILE A 150 -17.96 1.23 -5.13
C ILE A 150 -18.13 0.92 -6.62
N SER A 151 -18.22 1.96 -7.44
CA SER A 151 -18.31 1.89 -8.90
C SER A 151 -17.72 3.18 -9.49
N PRO A 152 -16.38 3.28 -9.55
CA PRO A 152 -15.70 4.50 -9.96
C PRO A 152 -16.08 4.90 -11.39
N ASP A 153 -16.26 6.19 -11.62
CA ASP A 153 -16.59 6.78 -12.93
C ASP A 153 -15.32 7.05 -13.75
N ILE A 154 -14.17 7.25 -13.07
CA ILE A 154 -12.84 7.41 -13.68
C ILE A 154 -11.81 6.53 -12.95
N TYR A 155 -10.69 6.19 -13.61
CA TYR A 155 -9.54 5.61 -12.91
C TYR A 155 -8.68 6.69 -12.25
N SER A 156 -8.15 6.44 -11.06
CA SER A 156 -7.33 7.41 -10.34
C SER A 156 -6.04 6.79 -9.78
N ALA A 157 -5.02 7.63 -9.64
CA ALA A 157 -3.76 7.29 -9.00
C ALA A 157 -3.22 8.49 -8.20
N ARG A 158 -2.25 8.23 -7.31
CA ARG A 158 -1.62 9.26 -6.49
C ARG A 158 -0.11 9.10 -6.42
N ILE A 159 0.61 10.16 -6.80
CA ILE A 159 2.05 10.30 -6.67
C ILE A 159 2.32 11.26 -5.52
N ARG A 160 2.49 10.71 -4.31
CA ARG A 160 2.75 11.49 -3.10
C ARG A 160 4.12 11.13 -2.53
N PRO A 161 5.09 12.06 -2.50
CA PRO A 161 6.40 11.77 -1.94
C PRO A 161 6.29 11.51 -0.43
N LEU A 162 7.22 10.70 0.10
CA LEU A 162 7.25 10.39 1.53
C LEU A 162 7.75 11.59 2.34
N HIS A 163 7.19 11.77 3.53
CA HIS A 163 7.67 12.74 4.51
C HIS A 163 8.67 12.06 5.45
N LEU A 164 9.93 12.02 5.02
CA LEU A 164 11.04 11.45 5.78
C LEU A 164 11.91 12.56 6.38
N GLU A 165 12.30 12.40 7.63
CA GLU A 165 13.20 13.33 8.31
C GLU A 165 14.56 13.37 7.61
N GLY A 166 15.06 14.58 7.33
CA GLY A 166 16.35 14.81 6.66
C GLY A 166 16.35 14.64 5.13
N GLU A 167 15.23 14.24 4.53
CA GLU A 167 15.13 13.97 3.09
C GLU A 167 14.38 15.07 2.32
N ASN A 168 14.79 15.31 1.07
CA ASN A 168 14.09 16.26 0.21
C ASN A 168 12.96 15.57 -0.57
N ARG A 169 11.72 15.72 -0.08
CA ARG A 169 10.52 15.15 -0.71
C ARG A 169 10.30 15.59 -2.17
N TYR A 170 10.71 16.81 -2.54
CA TYR A 170 10.58 17.28 -3.92
C TYR A 170 11.63 16.67 -4.83
N GLN A 171 12.82 16.36 -4.30
CA GLN A 171 13.80 15.57 -5.03
C GLN A 171 13.25 14.17 -5.31
N MET A 172 12.65 13.51 -4.31
CA MET A 172 11.98 12.21 -4.51
C MET A 172 10.88 12.29 -5.57
N LEU A 173 10.08 13.36 -5.58
CA LEU A 173 9.04 13.58 -6.59
C LEU A 173 9.64 13.70 -7.99
N ARG A 174 10.67 14.53 -8.16
CA ARG A 174 11.38 14.70 -9.44
C ARG A 174 11.98 13.39 -9.93
N ASP A 175 12.62 12.64 -9.04
CA ASP A 175 13.27 11.37 -9.39
C ASP A 175 12.25 10.31 -9.81
N TYR A 176 11.11 10.22 -9.12
CA TYR A 176 10.02 9.33 -9.51
C TYR A 176 9.46 9.71 -10.89
N LEU A 177 9.16 10.98 -11.13
CA LEU A 177 8.60 11.44 -12.42
C LEU A 177 9.59 11.24 -13.58
N LYS A 178 10.89 11.50 -13.36
CA LYS A 178 11.94 11.19 -14.33
C LYS A 178 11.98 9.70 -14.65
N LYS A 179 11.92 8.84 -13.62
CA LYS A 179 11.85 7.39 -13.80
C LYS A 179 10.61 7.01 -14.60
N ALA A 180 9.42 7.50 -14.23
CA ALA A 180 8.17 7.18 -14.92
C ALA A 180 8.21 7.57 -16.41
N VAL A 181 8.70 8.78 -16.73
CA VAL A 181 8.88 9.22 -18.13
C VAL A 181 9.88 8.34 -18.87
N ALA A 182 11.00 7.98 -18.23
CA ALA A 182 12.03 7.15 -18.83
C ALA A 182 11.54 5.73 -19.10
N GLU A 183 10.81 5.10 -18.17
CA GLU A 183 10.25 3.76 -18.37
C GLU A 183 9.17 3.75 -19.47
N LYS A 184 8.30 4.76 -19.51
CA LYS A 184 7.26 4.90 -20.55
C LYS A 184 7.82 5.05 -21.96
N ALA A 185 9.02 5.61 -22.09
CA ALA A 185 9.71 5.75 -23.38
C ALA A 185 10.34 4.43 -23.88
N LYS A 186 10.47 3.41 -23.03
CA LYS A 186 11.04 2.12 -23.39
C LYS A 186 9.97 1.21 -23.99
N GLN A 187 10.36 0.42 -24.97
CA GLN A 187 9.59 -0.76 -25.35
C GLN A 187 9.98 -1.90 -24.42
N ASN A 188 9.08 -2.27 -23.52
CA ASN A 188 9.28 -3.41 -22.63
C ASN A 188 8.17 -4.44 -22.88
N ALA A 189 8.55 -5.68 -23.15
CA ALA A 189 7.58 -6.77 -23.19
C ALA A 189 7.25 -7.16 -21.75
N PHE A 190 5.98 -7.43 -21.47
CA PHE A 190 5.58 -7.99 -20.19
C PHE A 190 5.80 -9.51 -20.24
N ASP A 191 6.96 -9.96 -19.78
CA ASP A 191 7.41 -11.36 -19.89
C ASP A 191 8.04 -11.94 -18.61
N GLN A 192 8.30 -11.12 -17.57
CA GLN A 192 8.82 -11.56 -16.27
C GLN A 192 7.85 -11.24 -15.13
N LEU A 193 7.17 -12.26 -14.61
CA LEU A 193 6.31 -12.15 -13.44
C LEU A 193 6.85 -13.02 -12.31
N THR A 194 6.98 -12.44 -11.14
CA THR A 194 7.11 -13.22 -9.90
C THR A 194 5.93 -12.90 -9.01
N MET A 195 5.26 -13.95 -8.56
CA MET A 195 4.18 -13.87 -7.60
C MET A 195 4.61 -14.56 -6.32
N ALA A 196 4.47 -13.88 -5.19
CA ALA A 196 4.82 -14.44 -3.90
C ALA A 196 3.73 -14.15 -2.87
N ARG A 197 3.62 -15.05 -1.89
CA ARG A 197 2.69 -14.89 -0.77
C ARG A 197 3.40 -14.95 0.57
N GLY A 198 2.73 -14.39 1.57
CA GLY A 198 3.10 -14.45 2.98
C GLY A 198 2.11 -15.32 3.74
N HIS A 199 2.41 -15.58 5.00
CA HIS A 199 1.56 -16.37 5.88
C HIS A 199 0.22 -15.66 6.22
N GLY A 200 -0.72 -16.44 6.75
CA GLY A 200 -1.99 -15.96 7.33
C GLY A 200 -3.25 -16.16 6.48
N TYR A 201 -4.29 -16.69 7.15
CA TYR A 201 -5.67 -16.87 6.67
C TYR A 201 -5.75 -17.52 5.28
N ASN A 202 -6.46 -16.91 4.32
CA ASN A 202 -6.58 -17.41 2.94
C ASN A 202 -5.22 -17.53 2.24
N SER A 203 -4.22 -16.76 2.67
CA SER A 203 -2.84 -16.87 2.18
C SER A 203 -2.13 -18.11 2.72
N GLU A 204 -2.79 -19.01 3.46
CA GLU A 204 -2.28 -20.34 3.80
C GLU A 204 -3.04 -21.46 3.09
N ASP A 205 -4.24 -21.18 2.56
CA ASP A 205 -5.05 -22.17 1.88
C ASP A 205 -4.38 -22.64 0.55
N PRO A 206 -4.06 -23.93 0.40
CA PRO A 206 -3.48 -24.47 -0.84
C PRO A 206 -4.42 -24.39 -2.04
N LEU A 207 -5.73 -24.45 -1.84
CA LEU A 207 -6.72 -24.31 -2.92
C LEU A 207 -6.80 -22.86 -3.38
N ALA A 208 -6.81 -21.90 -2.45
CA ALA A 208 -6.72 -20.48 -2.82
C ALA A 208 -5.41 -20.20 -3.57
N TRP A 209 -4.29 -20.76 -3.10
CA TRP A 209 -2.99 -20.62 -3.76
C TRP A 209 -2.98 -21.16 -5.20
N SER A 210 -3.41 -22.40 -5.37
CA SER A 210 -3.44 -23.04 -6.69
C SER A 210 -4.43 -22.36 -7.64
N GLY A 211 -5.59 -21.95 -7.13
CA GLY A 211 -6.60 -21.20 -7.87
C GLY A 211 -6.08 -19.85 -8.37
N GLU A 212 -5.24 -19.18 -7.59
CA GLU A 212 -4.63 -17.92 -8.00
C GLU A 212 -3.65 -18.08 -9.19
N GLN A 213 -2.86 -19.14 -9.21
CA GLN A 213 -1.98 -19.43 -10.36
C GLN A 213 -2.79 -19.66 -11.63
N ILE A 214 -3.94 -20.33 -11.52
CA ILE A 214 -4.88 -20.53 -12.64
C ILE A 214 -5.47 -19.19 -13.07
N ALA A 215 -5.93 -18.36 -12.13
CA ALA A 215 -6.51 -17.04 -12.44
C ALA A 215 -5.49 -16.13 -13.15
N LEU A 216 -4.23 -16.09 -12.69
CA LEU A 216 -3.16 -15.34 -13.35
C LEU A 216 -2.91 -15.85 -14.77
N ARG A 217 -2.96 -17.16 -14.98
CA ARG A 217 -2.80 -17.76 -16.31
C ARG A 217 -3.96 -17.44 -17.24
N GLU A 218 -5.18 -17.38 -16.74
CA GLU A 218 -6.37 -17.02 -17.52
C GLU A 218 -6.42 -15.53 -17.85
N GLN A 219 -6.04 -14.67 -16.90
CA GLN A 219 -6.05 -13.21 -17.07
C GLN A 219 -4.87 -12.71 -17.90
N LEU A 220 -3.70 -13.34 -17.75
CA LEU A 220 -2.44 -12.93 -18.38
C LEU A 220 -1.84 -14.07 -19.22
N PRO A 221 -2.57 -14.70 -20.15
CA PRO A 221 -2.09 -15.91 -20.84
C PRO A 221 -0.80 -15.70 -21.63
N GLN A 222 -0.50 -14.45 -22.03
CA GLN A 222 0.71 -14.10 -22.75
C GLN A 222 1.98 -14.35 -21.93
N ILE A 223 1.97 -14.11 -20.61
CA ILE A 223 3.17 -14.27 -19.78
C ILE A 223 3.54 -15.75 -19.55
N PHE A 224 2.61 -16.66 -19.82
CA PHE A 224 2.82 -18.11 -19.70
C PHE A 224 3.27 -18.78 -21.01
N LYS A 225 3.58 -17.99 -22.05
CA LYS A 225 4.14 -18.50 -23.30
C LYS A 225 5.61 -18.89 -23.14
N SER A 226 6.08 -19.78 -24.01
CA SER A 226 7.50 -20.17 -24.06
C SER A 226 8.38 -18.94 -24.33
N GLY A 227 9.51 -18.84 -23.60
CA GLY A 227 10.42 -17.69 -23.63
C GLY A 227 10.23 -16.72 -22.47
N ASN A 228 9.06 -16.75 -21.80
CA ASN A 228 8.74 -15.91 -20.66
C ASN A 228 8.97 -16.65 -19.34
N THR A 229 9.02 -15.91 -18.23
CA THR A 229 9.21 -16.49 -16.89
C THR A 229 8.07 -16.10 -15.95
N VAL A 230 7.46 -17.12 -15.35
CA VAL A 230 6.56 -16.95 -14.20
C VAL A 230 7.11 -17.74 -13.02
N LYS A 231 7.32 -17.07 -11.88
CA LYS A 231 7.72 -17.71 -10.62
C LYS A 231 6.63 -17.58 -9.57
N PHE A 232 6.45 -18.65 -8.79
CA PHE A 232 5.52 -18.69 -7.67
C PHE A 232 6.30 -19.03 -6.40
N TYR A 233 6.28 -18.13 -5.42
CA TYR A 233 6.90 -18.39 -4.12
C TYR A 233 5.86 -18.49 -3.01
N ASP A 234 5.89 -19.61 -2.30
CA ASP A 234 5.16 -19.82 -1.05
C ASP A 234 6.05 -19.49 0.16
N PHE A 235 5.43 -18.95 1.21
CA PHE A 235 6.16 -18.55 2.41
C PHE A 235 6.84 -19.72 3.14
N ASN A 236 6.44 -20.97 2.89
CA ASN A 236 7.05 -22.17 3.48
C ASN A 236 8.16 -22.80 2.64
N MET A 237 8.51 -22.22 1.49
CA MET A 237 9.60 -22.79 0.65
C MET A 237 10.97 -22.69 1.33
N ARG A 238 11.18 -21.68 2.18
CA ARG A 238 12.39 -21.47 2.97
C ARG A 238 12.06 -20.64 4.21
N TYR A 239 12.78 -20.86 5.30
CA TYR A 239 12.68 -20.02 6.48
C TYR A 239 14.00 -19.29 6.78
N PRO A 240 14.00 -17.95 6.98
CA PRO A 240 12.96 -17.00 6.57
C PRO A 240 12.97 -16.74 5.04
N MET A 241 11.82 -16.38 4.47
CA MET A 241 11.68 -16.03 3.04
C MET A 241 12.14 -14.62 2.72
N LYS A 242 12.14 -13.71 3.70
CA LYS A 242 12.48 -12.29 3.51
C LYS A 242 13.70 -12.08 2.58
N PRO A 243 14.88 -12.69 2.80
CA PRO A 243 16.03 -12.47 1.92
C PRO A 243 15.78 -12.87 0.46
N LEU A 244 15.01 -13.94 0.22
CA LEU A 244 14.66 -14.36 -1.14
C LEU A 244 13.76 -13.34 -1.83
N TYR A 245 12.77 -12.79 -1.11
CA TYR A 245 11.86 -11.79 -1.65
C TYR A 245 12.57 -10.46 -1.95
N LEU A 246 13.45 -10.02 -1.05
CA LEU A 246 14.26 -8.80 -1.25
C LEU A 246 15.29 -8.97 -2.38
N ASN A 247 15.77 -10.18 -2.64
CA ASN A 247 16.62 -10.45 -3.80
C ASN A 247 15.80 -10.49 -5.09
N GLU A 248 14.63 -11.12 -5.07
CA GLU A 248 13.79 -11.26 -6.26
C GLU A 248 13.28 -9.90 -6.77
N ILE A 249 12.85 -8.98 -5.89
CA ILE A 249 12.39 -7.65 -6.32
C ILE A 249 13.49 -6.82 -7.01
N GLN A 250 14.76 -7.17 -6.77
CA GLN A 250 15.94 -6.56 -7.40
C GLN A 250 16.44 -7.37 -8.61
N ARG A 251 15.76 -8.47 -8.99
CA ARG A 251 16.17 -9.29 -10.12
C ARG A 251 16.14 -8.46 -11.40
N GLU A 252 17.26 -8.48 -12.12
CA GLU A 252 17.34 -7.84 -13.42
C GLU A 252 16.28 -8.40 -14.38
N GLY A 253 15.60 -7.50 -15.08
CA GLY A 253 14.54 -7.85 -16.04
C GLY A 253 13.20 -8.20 -15.41
N LEU A 254 13.05 -8.27 -14.08
CA LEU A 254 11.72 -8.48 -13.49
C LEU A 254 10.77 -7.33 -13.90
N ASP A 255 9.58 -7.66 -14.42
CA ASP A 255 8.58 -6.65 -14.76
C ASP A 255 7.67 -6.39 -13.56
N VAL A 256 7.10 -7.47 -13.00
CA VAL A 256 6.12 -7.39 -11.91
C VAL A 256 6.49 -8.33 -10.78
N MET A 257 6.50 -7.79 -9.56
CA MET A 257 6.44 -8.54 -8.31
C MET A 257 5.04 -8.42 -7.72
N LEU A 258 4.22 -9.47 -7.81
CA LEU A 258 2.92 -9.54 -7.14
C LEU A 258 3.08 -10.13 -5.76
N PHE A 259 2.45 -9.50 -4.77
CA PHE A 259 2.63 -9.87 -3.38
C PHE A 259 1.30 -9.95 -2.63
N HIS A 260 0.93 -11.15 -2.19
CA HIS A 260 -0.34 -11.43 -1.52
C HIS A 260 -0.15 -11.96 -0.10
N HIS A 261 -0.44 -11.11 0.88
CA HIS A 261 -0.25 -11.41 2.28
C HIS A 261 -0.87 -10.34 3.18
N HIS A 262 -0.75 -10.51 4.49
CA HIS A 262 -1.13 -9.48 5.46
C HIS A 262 -0.03 -8.44 5.64
N GLY A 263 -0.40 -7.18 5.83
CA GLY A 263 0.55 -6.10 6.11
C GLY A 263 0.04 -5.12 7.15
N GLY A 264 0.96 -4.35 7.70
CA GLY A 264 0.70 -3.13 8.44
C GLY A 264 1.18 -1.90 7.64
N PRO A 265 0.94 -0.68 8.14
CA PRO A 265 1.34 0.55 7.43
C PRO A 265 2.84 0.67 7.10
N THR A 266 3.70 0.01 7.88
CA THR A 266 5.17 0.11 7.75
C THR A 266 5.88 -1.25 7.63
N MET A 267 5.13 -2.34 7.49
CA MET A 267 5.69 -3.69 7.41
C MET A 267 4.79 -4.65 6.64
N GLN A 268 5.39 -5.59 5.96
CA GLN A 268 4.74 -6.68 5.25
C GLN A 268 5.01 -7.99 6.02
N TYR A 269 3.94 -8.66 6.47
CA TYR A 269 4.06 -9.90 7.24
C TYR A 269 4.32 -11.08 6.32
N ILE A 270 5.50 -11.70 6.43
CA ILE A 270 5.95 -12.72 5.47
C ILE A 270 5.91 -14.12 6.06
N ASN A 271 6.59 -14.32 7.19
CA ASN A 271 6.69 -15.62 7.84
C ASN A 271 6.09 -15.57 9.25
N GLY A 272 5.34 -16.61 9.61
CA GLY A 272 5.14 -16.96 11.02
C GLY A 272 6.41 -17.63 11.60
N TYR A 273 6.31 -18.23 12.79
CA TYR A 273 7.40 -19.07 13.31
C TYR A 273 7.69 -20.25 12.38
N GLU A 274 8.93 -20.76 12.44
CA GLU A 274 9.38 -21.85 11.58
C GLU A 274 8.48 -23.09 11.71
N ASN A 275 7.99 -23.56 10.57
CA ASN A 275 7.19 -24.78 10.49
C ASN A 275 8.10 -26.01 10.50
N GLY A 276 7.77 -27.00 11.32
CA GLY A 276 8.44 -28.29 11.27
C GLY A 276 7.94 -29.29 12.32
N SER A 277 8.30 -30.56 12.12
CA SER A 277 7.88 -31.69 12.96
C SER A 277 8.94 -32.15 13.97
N GLY A 278 10.10 -31.50 14.00
CA GLY A 278 11.17 -31.83 14.95
C GLY A 278 10.82 -31.38 16.37
N ILE A 279 10.95 -32.29 17.35
CA ILE A 279 10.56 -32.03 18.74
C ILE A 279 11.22 -30.77 19.34
N ASN A 280 12.51 -30.55 19.05
CA ASN A 280 13.25 -29.39 19.56
C ASN A 280 12.69 -28.08 18.99
N LEU A 281 12.30 -28.07 17.71
CA LEU A 281 11.67 -26.92 17.08
C LEU A 281 10.28 -26.66 17.68
N SER A 282 9.47 -27.71 17.88
CA SER A 282 8.16 -27.57 18.52
C SER A 282 8.27 -26.99 19.95
N ILE A 283 9.26 -27.45 20.72
CA ILE A 283 9.56 -26.90 22.05
C ILE A 283 9.96 -25.42 21.95
N GLU A 284 10.86 -25.08 21.03
CA GLU A 284 11.32 -23.69 20.89
C GLU A 284 10.18 -22.76 20.44
N ASN A 285 9.33 -23.18 19.51
CA ASN A 285 8.16 -22.41 19.08
C ASN A 285 7.20 -22.13 20.25
N ALA A 286 6.98 -23.12 21.11
CA ALA A 286 6.19 -22.92 22.34
C ALA A 286 6.87 -21.91 23.28
N LYS A 287 8.19 -21.99 23.46
CA LYS A 287 8.94 -21.03 24.27
C LYS A 287 8.89 -19.61 23.70
N ILE A 288 9.13 -19.41 22.39
CA ILE A 288 9.03 -18.10 21.74
C ILE A 288 7.62 -17.50 21.96
N PHE A 289 6.56 -18.31 21.80
CA PHE A 289 5.21 -17.87 22.10
C PHE A 289 5.07 -17.37 23.55
N LEU A 290 5.56 -18.12 24.54
CA LEU A 290 5.53 -17.72 25.95
C LEU A 290 6.32 -16.42 26.17
N ARG A 291 7.54 -16.32 25.63
CA ARG A 291 8.38 -15.11 25.70
C ARG A 291 7.68 -13.89 25.10
N SER A 292 6.83 -14.08 24.09
CA SER A 292 6.02 -12.99 23.49
C SER A 292 4.83 -12.53 24.34
N LYS A 293 4.27 -13.38 25.22
CA LYS A 293 3.02 -13.10 25.96
C LYS A 293 3.22 -12.80 27.43
N VAL A 294 4.07 -13.57 28.11
CA VAL A 294 4.32 -13.49 29.55
C VAL A 294 4.71 -12.08 30.01
N PRO A 295 5.62 -11.34 29.32
CA PRO A 295 6.01 -9.99 29.77
C PRO A 295 4.84 -9.01 29.79
N SER A 296 3.92 -9.09 28.83
CA SER A 296 2.74 -8.21 28.78
C SER A 296 1.78 -8.47 29.93
N TYR A 297 1.62 -9.73 30.34
CA TYR A 297 0.79 -10.09 31.49
C TYR A 297 1.48 -9.69 32.81
N ALA A 298 2.79 -9.91 32.91
CA ALA A 298 3.59 -9.56 34.07
C ALA A 298 3.56 -8.05 34.40
N LYS A 299 3.44 -7.17 33.40
CA LYS A 299 3.27 -5.73 33.60
C LYS A 299 2.05 -5.37 34.46
N LYS A 300 1.01 -6.22 34.47
CA LYS A 300 -0.24 -5.98 35.22
C LYS A 300 -0.33 -6.81 36.50
N HIS A 301 0.22 -8.02 36.50
CA HIS A 301 0.00 -9.01 37.55
C HIS A 301 1.26 -9.40 38.31
N GLY A 302 2.42 -8.88 37.93
CA GLY A 302 3.72 -9.25 38.49
C GLY A 302 4.34 -10.48 37.81
N ARG A 303 5.67 -10.59 37.91
CA ARG A 303 6.48 -11.62 37.23
C ARG A 303 6.10 -13.04 37.64
N GLU A 304 6.09 -13.32 38.94
CA GLU A 304 5.84 -14.69 39.44
C GLU A 304 4.42 -15.17 39.11
N ALA A 305 3.41 -14.31 39.24
CA ALA A 305 2.04 -14.64 38.90
C ALA A 305 1.89 -14.94 37.39
N ALA A 306 2.56 -14.16 36.54
CA ALA A 306 2.54 -14.38 35.09
C ALA A 306 3.17 -15.73 34.70
N ILE A 307 4.30 -16.08 35.31
CA ILE A 307 5.00 -17.35 35.06
C ILE A 307 4.09 -18.53 35.44
N LYS A 308 3.54 -18.52 36.66
CA LYS A 308 2.67 -19.59 37.16
C LYS A 308 1.40 -19.73 36.35
N GLU A 309 0.75 -18.62 36.00
CA GLU A 309 -0.49 -18.63 35.23
C GLU A 309 -0.28 -19.21 33.84
N TYR A 310 0.73 -18.75 33.09
CA TYR A 310 1.00 -19.27 31.75
C TYR A 310 1.50 -20.71 31.77
N ALA A 311 2.34 -21.08 32.74
CA ALA A 311 2.79 -22.47 32.91
C ALA A 311 1.61 -23.41 33.12
N LYS A 312 0.68 -23.03 34.01
CA LYS A 312 -0.55 -23.78 34.28
C LYS A 312 -1.48 -23.80 33.06
N GLN A 313 -1.70 -22.66 32.42
CA GLN A 313 -2.63 -22.52 31.29
C GLN A 313 -2.24 -23.43 30.11
N TYR A 314 -0.95 -23.52 29.81
CA TYR A 314 -0.44 -24.28 28.65
C TYR A 314 0.16 -25.65 29.02
N GLY A 315 0.19 -26.02 30.30
CA GLY A 315 0.72 -27.30 30.75
C GLY A 315 2.22 -27.47 30.53
N VAL A 316 2.98 -26.37 30.65
CA VAL A 316 4.44 -26.32 30.39
C VAL A 316 5.22 -26.01 31.67
N PRO A 317 6.52 -26.33 31.74
CA PRO A 317 7.35 -25.97 32.89
C PRO A 317 7.41 -24.46 33.14
N GLU A 318 7.39 -24.04 34.40
CA GLU A 318 7.60 -22.63 34.78
C GLU A 318 8.92 -22.06 34.24
N SER A 319 9.94 -22.90 34.10
CA SER A 319 11.23 -22.51 33.52
C SER A 319 11.12 -22.01 32.08
N TRP A 320 10.20 -22.54 31.27
CA TRP A 320 9.96 -22.05 29.91
C TRP A 320 9.37 -20.64 29.92
N CYS A 321 8.43 -20.39 30.83
CA CYS A 321 7.85 -19.06 31.03
C CYS A 321 8.87 -18.07 31.61
N ALA A 322 9.80 -18.52 32.45
CA ALA A 322 10.82 -17.69 33.06
C ALA A 322 11.84 -17.14 32.05
N GLU A 323 12.09 -17.85 30.93
CA GLU A 323 12.93 -17.38 29.82
C GLU A 323 12.41 -16.07 29.19
N ALA A 324 11.14 -15.70 29.42
CA ALA A 324 10.58 -14.43 28.94
C ALA A 324 11.27 -13.19 29.53
N PHE A 325 12.12 -13.38 30.54
CA PHE A 325 12.88 -12.33 31.22
C PHE A 325 14.40 -12.54 31.10
N ASP A 326 14.83 -13.44 30.22
CA ASP A 326 16.24 -13.65 29.88
C ASP A 326 16.65 -12.65 28.79
N GLU A 327 17.66 -11.83 29.07
CA GLU A 327 18.11 -10.77 28.17
C GLU A 327 18.69 -11.28 26.85
N GLU A 328 19.38 -12.43 26.86
CA GLU A 328 19.97 -13.01 25.65
C GLU A 328 18.87 -13.57 24.74
N LYS A 329 17.87 -14.22 25.33
CA LYS A 329 16.69 -14.70 24.60
C LYS A 329 15.88 -13.56 24.01
N ILE A 330 15.65 -12.49 24.75
CA ILE A 330 14.95 -11.30 24.24
C ILE A 330 15.69 -10.69 23.04
N LYS A 331 17.02 -10.57 23.11
CA LYS A 331 17.83 -10.07 21.99
C LYS A 331 17.75 -11.01 20.78
N SER A 332 17.85 -12.32 21.00
CA SER A 332 17.72 -13.33 19.95
C SER A 332 16.35 -13.25 19.26
N ASP A 333 15.26 -13.19 20.03
CA ASP A 333 13.90 -13.10 19.50
C ASP A 333 13.69 -11.81 18.70
N SER A 334 14.27 -10.69 19.14
CA SER A 334 14.23 -9.42 18.40
C SER A 334 14.85 -9.55 17.00
N ILE A 335 15.99 -10.24 16.88
CA ILE A 335 16.66 -10.50 15.61
C ILE A 335 15.81 -11.41 14.73
N VAL A 336 15.25 -12.48 15.30
CA VAL A 336 14.36 -13.41 14.58
C VAL A 336 13.15 -12.66 14.03
N ASN A 337 12.43 -11.90 14.87
CA ASN A 337 11.25 -11.13 14.47
C ASN A 337 11.57 -10.12 13.35
N ARG A 338 12.69 -9.39 13.46
CA ARG A 338 13.12 -8.45 12.41
C ARG A 338 13.42 -9.13 11.07
N ASN A 339 13.85 -10.40 11.10
CA ASN A 339 14.16 -11.19 9.91
C ASN A 339 12.95 -11.90 9.30
N MET A 340 11.86 -12.08 10.05
CA MET A 340 10.65 -12.72 9.53
C MET A 340 9.91 -11.81 8.55
N ASP A 341 9.95 -10.49 8.73
CA ASP A 341 9.11 -9.55 7.98
C ASP A 341 9.90 -8.51 7.20
N ILE A 342 9.28 -7.97 6.14
CA ILE A 342 9.85 -6.87 5.34
C ILE A 342 9.33 -5.56 5.92
N TYR A 343 10.23 -4.62 6.21
CA TYR A 343 9.89 -3.31 6.76
C TYR A 343 10.17 -2.22 5.73
N THR A 344 9.57 -1.04 5.91
CA THR A 344 9.81 0.12 5.04
C THR A 344 11.29 0.49 4.95
N GLU A 345 12.07 0.28 6.01
CA GLU A 345 13.52 0.49 6.05
C GLU A 345 14.25 -0.45 5.07
N ASP A 346 13.79 -1.69 4.93
CA ASP A 346 14.43 -2.66 4.03
C ASP A 346 14.30 -2.18 2.59
N ILE A 347 13.08 -1.78 2.17
CA ILE A 347 12.80 -1.33 0.80
C ILE A 347 13.60 -0.08 0.43
N ARG A 348 13.82 0.84 1.38
CA ARG A 348 14.59 2.08 1.16
C ARG A 348 16.06 1.83 0.82
N LEU A 349 16.60 0.67 1.19
CA LEU A 349 17.98 0.30 0.93
C LEU A 349 18.15 -0.50 -0.37
N LEU A 350 17.05 -0.82 -1.06
CA LEU A 350 17.08 -1.61 -2.29
C LEU A 350 17.16 -0.72 -3.52
N THR A 351 17.56 -1.34 -4.63
CA THR A 351 17.30 -0.81 -5.97
C THR A 351 16.31 -1.75 -6.67
N PRO A 352 14.99 -1.60 -6.45
CA PRO A 352 13.99 -2.46 -7.09
C PRO A 352 14.08 -2.37 -8.60
N ASN A 353 14.11 -3.53 -9.26
CA ASN A 353 14.19 -3.64 -10.70
C ASN A 353 12.84 -3.92 -11.36
N ALA A 354 11.80 -4.24 -10.59
CA ALA A 354 10.41 -4.30 -11.08
C ALA A 354 10.05 -3.00 -11.81
N ARG A 355 9.59 -3.12 -13.07
CA ARG A 355 9.47 -2.01 -14.03
C ARG A 355 8.04 -1.55 -14.31
N PHE A 356 7.05 -2.19 -13.70
CA PHE A 356 5.64 -1.85 -13.92
C PHE A 356 5.23 -0.52 -13.30
#